data_AF-A0A1X0NQZ9-F1
#
_entry.id   AF-A0A1X0NQZ9-F1
#
_cell.length_a   1.000
_cell.length_b   1.000
_cell.length_c   1.000
_cell.angle_alpha   90.00
_cell.angle_beta   90.00
_cell.angle_gamma   90.00
#
_symmetry.space_group_name_H-M   'P 1'
#
loop_
_entity.id
_entity.type
_entity.pdbx_description
1 polymer ?
#
loop_
_entity_poly.entity_id
_entity_poly.type
_entity_poly.pdbx_seq_one_letter_code
_entity_poly.pdbx_strand_id
1 'polypeptide(L)'
;MSDVSAVKNRETPDEWLHAANSIAALQTVKTRMMTPYTQTQQQEEEKEEQEKEEKLLGIEVDVRVLPNSLIPILRHDPISVDMDSVVKLTEWLETLAGIVSTQERRIGVVKFDFKDPAAAELSYQLFSKSLEWYKTLRKCFSFWWNADVVMAVTPPTSSNSNNNNSNNSEVSFLSLPSVKLHHMIYTIVDQFGFGLSFGWVLPDGFHMYDVRDIHNMRVFLQSLAAREEKWHSRPSCITFAVRYSAVFGEEHHSNNNNNNNNNNSEKYTFLWQAMDELLQEASCLFTVDNNIPPCFLTFWRGRNESITDEEIAIAKARFPTCTIDVD
;
A
#
# COMPACT_ATOMS: atom_id res chain seq x y z
N MET A 1 -26.85 19.95 24.42
CA MET A 1 -25.76 19.94 23.43
C MET A 1 -25.29 18.51 23.38
N SER A 2 -25.71 17.80 22.34
CA SER A 2 -25.45 16.37 22.13
C SER A 2 -24.00 16.18 21.72
N ASP A 3 -23.27 15.40 22.51
CA ASP A 3 -22.01 14.76 22.13
C ASP A 3 -22.22 14.03 20.80
N VAL A 4 -21.65 14.60 19.74
CA VAL A 4 -21.39 13.85 18.51
C VAL A 4 -20.13 13.06 18.85
N SER A 5 -20.30 11.83 19.33
CA SER A 5 -19.21 10.86 19.33
C SER A 5 -18.64 10.85 17.92
N ALA A 6 -17.39 11.30 17.81
CA ALA A 6 -16.66 11.20 16.58
C ALA A 6 -16.55 9.71 16.28
N VAL A 7 -17.43 9.21 15.41
CA VAL A 7 -17.20 7.93 14.72
C VAL A 7 -15.82 8.10 14.10
N LYS A 8 -14.81 7.50 14.73
CA LYS A 8 -13.48 7.41 14.16
C LYS A 8 -13.69 6.64 12.86
N ASN A 9 -13.73 7.36 11.74
CA ASN A 9 -13.63 6.75 10.42
C ASN A 9 -12.23 6.18 10.32
N ARG A 10 -12.03 4.99 10.88
CA ARG A 10 -10.85 4.18 10.63
C ARG A 10 -10.90 3.91 9.13
N GLU A 11 -10.00 4.53 8.38
CA GLU A 11 -9.78 4.18 6.97
C GLU A 11 -8.64 3.17 6.82
N THR A 12 -8.07 2.75 7.94
CA THR A 12 -6.88 1.94 8.02
C THR A 12 -7.27 0.48 8.28
N PRO A 13 -6.93 -0.46 7.38
CA PRO A 13 -7.15 -1.89 7.60
C PRO A 13 -6.36 -2.42 8.80
N ASP A 14 -6.95 -3.37 9.53
CA ASP A 14 -6.24 -4.07 10.60
C ASP A 14 -5.34 -5.20 10.07
N GLU A 15 -5.76 -5.80 8.95
CA GLU A 15 -5.09 -6.93 8.29
C GLU A 15 -5.12 -6.75 6.77
N TRP A 16 -4.18 -7.40 6.09
CA TRP A 16 -4.06 -7.37 4.63
C TRP A 16 -4.07 -8.79 4.05
N LEU A 17 -4.91 -9.02 3.05
CA LEU A 17 -4.81 -10.17 2.17
C LEU A 17 -3.85 -9.83 1.02
N HIS A 18 -2.63 -10.34 1.12
CA HIS A 18 -1.56 -10.11 0.14
C HIS A 18 -1.76 -10.91 -1.15
N ALA A 19 -1.41 -10.30 -2.28
CA ALA A 19 -1.44 -10.88 -3.62
C ALA A 19 -2.75 -11.61 -3.96
N ALA A 20 -3.89 -10.97 -3.68
CA ALA A 20 -5.26 -11.50 -3.87
C ALA A 20 -5.69 -11.58 -5.35
N ASN A 21 -4.79 -12.05 -6.21
CA ASN A 21 -4.86 -11.99 -7.66
C ASN A 21 -5.85 -12.98 -8.30
N SER A 22 -6.51 -13.84 -7.51
CA SER A 22 -7.38 -14.90 -8.01
C SER A 22 -8.83 -14.73 -7.58
N ILE A 23 -9.76 -15.29 -8.36
CA ILE A 23 -11.17 -15.38 -7.97
C ILE A 23 -11.36 -16.25 -6.71
N ALA A 24 -10.48 -17.22 -6.49
CA ALA A 24 -10.48 -18.02 -5.26
C ALA A 24 -10.11 -17.16 -4.04
N ALA A 25 -9.15 -16.24 -4.14
CA ALA A 25 -8.80 -15.31 -3.07
C ALA A 25 -9.99 -14.42 -2.68
N LEU A 26 -10.85 -14.05 -3.64
CA LEU A 26 -12.09 -13.32 -3.35
C LEU A 26 -13.12 -14.14 -2.56
N GLN A 27 -13.07 -15.48 -2.60
CA GLN A 27 -13.92 -16.30 -1.72
C GLN A 27 -13.45 -16.21 -0.26
N THR A 28 -12.14 -16.04 -0.02
CA THR A 28 -11.61 -15.74 1.31
C THR A 28 -12.13 -14.38 1.79
N VAL A 29 -12.11 -13.36 0.92
CA VAL A 29 -12.70 -12.04 1.21
C VAL A 29 -14.17 -12.19 1.60
N LYS A 30 -14.97 -12.87 0.79
CA LYS A 30 -16.39 -13.15 1.09
C LYS A 30 -16.57 -13.84 2.45
N THR A 31 -15.73 -14.82 2.76
CA THR A 31 -15.82 -15.56 4.02
C THR A 31 -15.48 -14.67 5.22
N ARG A 32 -14.38 -13.90 5.15
CA ARG A 32 -14.00 -12.94 6.19
C ARG A 32 -15.08 -11.87 6.40
N MET A 33 -15.72 -11.41 5.33
CA MET A 33 -16.84 -10.46 5.38
C MET A 33 -18.12 -11.01 6.00
N MET A 34 -18.43 -12.29 5.75
CA MET A 34 -19.66 -12.95 6.20
C MET A 34 -19.54 -13.59 7.57
N THR A 35 -18.34 -13.67 8.13
CA THR A 35 -18.13 -14.17 9.49
C THR A 35 -18.60 -13.09 10.45
N PRO A 36 -19.67 -13.30 11.23
CA PRO A 36 -20.00 -12.40 12.31
C PRO A 36 -18.79 -12.32 13.24
N TYR A 37 -18.44 -11.13 13.69
CA TYR A 37 -17.33 -10.84 14.60
C TYR A 37 -17.48 -11.50 16.02
N THR A 38 -18.19 -12.62 16.12
CA THR A 38 -18.79 -13.14 17.35
C THR A 38 -18.32 -14.54 17.75
N GLN A 39 -17.21 -15.07 17.23
CA GLN A 39 -16.73 -16.40 17.62
C GLN A 39 -15.30 -16.49 18.16
N THR A 40 -14.51 -15.42 18.16
CA THR A 40 -13.14 -15.46 18.72
C THR A 40 -12.97 -14.78 20.08
N GLN A 41 -14.00 -14.14 20.65
CA GLN A 41 -13.89 -13.40 21.93
C GLN A 41 -14.90 -13.78 23.02
N GLN A 42 -15.59 -14.92 22.90
CA GLN A 42 -16.39 -15.46 24.03
C GLN A 42 -15.54 -16.02 25.19
N GLN A 43 -14.21 -15.85 25.18
CA GLN A 43 -13.35 -16.17 26.31
C GLN A 43 -12.60 -14.97 26.92
N GLU A 44 -12.76 -13.74 26.39
CA GLU A 44 -12.12 -12.54 26.96
C GLU A 44 -13.10 -11.42 27.36
N GLU A 45 -14.40 -11.56 27.05
CA GLU A 45 -15.42 -10.55 27.39
C GLU A 45 -16.09 -10.79 28.76
N GLU A 46 -15.38 -10.50 29.85
CA GLU A 46 -16.03 -10.06 31.09
C GLU A 46 -15.58 -8.67 31.57
N LYS A 47 -14.73 -7.96 30.82
CA LYS A 47 -14.43 -6.55 31.06
C LYS A 47 -14.11 -5.82 29.76
N GLU A 48 -15.13 -5.21 29.15
CA GLU A 48 -15.14 -3.82 28.67
C GLU A 48 -16.33 -3.62 27.73
N GLU A 49 -17.33 -2.92 28.27
CA GLU A 49 -18.47 -2.41 27.53
C GLU A 49 -18.03 -1.09 26.85
N GLN A 50 -17.18 -1.19 25.83
CA GLN A 50 -16.84 -0.09 24.91
C GLN A 50 -16.78 -0.66 23.49
N GLU A 51 -17.64 -0.12 22.63
CA GLU A 51 -17.68 -0.23 21.15
C GLU A 51 -16.82 -1.35 20.53
N LYS A 52 -17.44 -2.49 20.18
CA LYS A 52 -16.79 -3.49 19.31
C LYS A 52 -16.55 -2.85 17.94
N GLU A 53 -15.38 -2.24 17.77
CA GLU A 53 -14.94 -1.63 16.51
C GLU A 53 -14.92 -2.71 15.41
N GLU A 54 -15.65 -2.49 14.32
CA GLU A 54 -15.64 -3.39 13.15
C GLU A 54 -14.26 -3.32 12.47
N LYS A 55 -13.57 -4.47 12.37
CA LYS A 55 -12.29 -4.57 11.66
C LYS A 55 -12.46 -4.35 10.16
N LEU A 56 -11.60 -3.50 9.57
CA LEU A 56 -11.54 -3.31 8.13
C LEU A 56 -10.55 -4.29 7.48
N LEU A 57 -10.96 -4.89 6.37
CA LEU A 57 -10.12 -5.80 5.58
C LEU A 57 -9.35 -5.05 4.51
N GLY A 58 -8.02 -5.22 4.47
CA GLY A 58 -7.16 -4.79 3.38
C GLY A 58 -7.05 -5.89 2.34
N ILE A 59 -7.14 -5.54 1.06
CA ILE A 59 -6.97 -6.45 -0.07
C ILE A 59 -5.92 -5.82 -0.98
N GLU A 60 -4.80 -6.51 -1.19
CA GLU A 60 -3.76 -6.07 -2.12
C GLU A 60 -3.80 -6.96 -3.37
N VAL A 61 -3.71 -6.33 -4.55
CA VAL A 61 -3.71 -7.02 -5.84
C VAL A 61 -2.65 -6.45 -6.78
N ASP A 62 -1.88 -7.34 -7.39
CA ASP A 62 -0.83 -7.02 -8.35
C ASP A 62 -1.40 -6.89 -9.75
N VAL A 63 -1.26 -5.73 -10.37
CA VAL A 63 -1.81 -5.48 -11.71
C VAL A 63 -0.67 -5.30 -12.71
N ARG A 64 -0.75 -6.07 -13.80
CA ARG A 64 0.21 -6.05 -14.92
C ARG A 64 -0.51 -5.89 -16.25
N VAL A 65 0.23 -5.49 -17.27
CA VAL A 65 -0.21 -5.59 -18.66
C VAL A 65 0.78 -6.43 -19.46
N LEU A 66 0.26 -7.40 -20.21
CA LEU A 66 1.07 -8.24 -21.08
C LEU A 66 1.59 -7.43 -22.27
N PRO A 67 2.77 -7.75 -22.82
CA PRO A 67 3.24 -7.15 -24.06
C PRO A 67 2.17 -7.27 -25.17
N ASN A 68 1.83 -6.16 -25.81
CA ASN A 68 0.79 -6.05 -26.85
C ASN A 68 -0.66 -6.35 -26.41
N SER A 69 -0.93 -6.44 -25.10
CA SER A 69 -2.29 -6.49 -24.57
C SER A 69 -2.77 -5.09 -24.19
N LEU A 70 -4.08 -4.87 -24.30
CA LEU A 70 -4.77 -3.68 -23.76
C LEU A 70 -5.61 -4.02 -22.53
N ILE A 71 -5.45 -5.22 -21.99
CA ILE A 71 -6.25 -5.76 -20.89
C ILE A 71 -5.35 -5.89 -19.67
N PRO A 72 -5.61 -5.12 -18.60
CA PRO A 72 -4.98 -5.33 -17.31
C PRO A 72 -5.34 -6.70 -16.72
N ILE A 73 -4.33 -7.37 -16.19
CA ILE A 73 -4.43 -8.70 -15.60
C ILE A 73 -3.88 -8.69 -14.16
N LEU A 74 -4.27 -9.68 -13.37
CA LEU A 74 -3.81 -9.85 -12.00
C LEU A 74 -2.71 -10.91 -11.91
N ARG A 75 -1.51 -10.49 -11.50
CA ARG A 75 -0.35 -11.39 -11.37
C ARG A 75 0.81 -10.73 -10.61
N HIS A 76 1.23 -11.38 -9.52
CA HIS A 76 2.42 -10.99 -8.77
C HIS A 76 3.72 -11.26 -9.56
N ASP A 77 3.98 -12.53 -9.87
CA ASP A 77 5.27 -12.98 -10.41
C ASP A 77 5.47 -12.61 -11.90
N PRO A 78 6.73 -12.40 -12.34
CA PRO A 78 7.05 -12.17 -13.75
C PRO A 78 6.46 -13.26 -14.67
N ILE A 79 6.12 -12.87 -15.89
CA ILE A 79 5.33 -13.71 -16.80
C ILE A 79 6.16 -14.92 -17.29
N SER A 80 5.95 -16.08 -16.69
CA SER A 80 6.39 -17.37 -17.22
C SER A 80 5.22 -18.06 -17.94
N VAL A 81 5.06 -17.73 -19.23
CA VAL A 81 4.44 -18.46 -20.36
C VAL A 81 3.03 -19.09 -20.24
N ASP A 82 2.48 -19.37 -19.06
CA ASP A 82 1.10 -19.86 -18.92
C ASP A 82 0.13 -18.68 -18.75
N MET A 83 -0.68 -18.46 -19.79
CA MET A 83 -1.65 -17.37 -19.91
C MET A 83 -3.09 -17.84 -19.65
N ASP A 84 -3.33 -19.15 -19.62
CA ASP A 84 -4.69 -19.72 -19.53
C ASP A 84 -5.25 -19.66 -18.10
N SER A 85 -4.40 -19.34 -17.11
CA SER A 85 -4.75 -19.23 -15.69
C SER A 85 -4.81 -17.78 -15.16
N VAL A 86 -4.66 -16.78 -16.04
CA VAL A 86 -4.55 -15.38 -15.64
C VAL A 86 -5.92 -14.71 -15.52
N VAL A 87 -6.19 -14.12 -14.36
CA VAL A 87 -7.44 -13.38 -14.09
C VAL A 87 -7.36 -11.97 -14.66
N LYS A 88 -8.40 -11.54 -15.38
CA LYS A 88 -8.52 -10.16 -15.85
C LYS A 88 -8.97 -9.25 -14.70
N LEU A 89 -8.46 -8.03 -14.66
CA LEU A 89 -8.90 -7.05 -13.65
C LEU A 89 -10.41 -6.80 -13.72
N THR A 90 -10.99 -6.80 -14.93
CA THR A 90 -12.45 -6.65 -15.13
C THR A 90 -13.25 -7.73 -14.42
N GLU A 91 -12.87 -8.99 -14.63
CA GLU A 91 -13.54 -10.16 -14.06
C GLU A 91 -13.44 -10.18 -12.53
N TRP A 92 -12.27 -9.79 -12.01
CA TRP A 92 -12.05 -9.67 -10.58
C TRP A 92 -12.92 -8.58 -9.95
N LEU A 93 -12.99 -7.39 -10.58
CA LEU A 93 -13.83 -6.27 -10.11
C LEU A 93 -15.31 -6.61 -10.17
N GLU A 94 -15.77 -7.26 -11.23
CA GLU A 94 -17.16 -7.74 -11.37
C GLU A 94 -17.50 -8.74 -10.27
N THR A 95 -16.59 -9.68 -10.00
CA THR A 95 -16.77 -10.66 -8.92
C THR A 95 -16.82 -10.00 -7.56
N LEU A 96 -15.90 -9.07 -7.28
CA LEU A 96 -15.90 -8.30 -6.04
C LEU A 96 -17.20 -7.50 -5.88
N ALA A 97 -17.68 -6.86 -6.96
CA ALA A 97 -18.94 -6.12 -6.96
C ALA A 97 -20.13 -7.04 -6.66
N GLY A 98 -20.14 -8.26 -7.21
CA GLY A 98 -21.12 -9.29 -6.88
C GLY A 98 -21.13 -9.66 -5.40
N ILE A 99 -19.94 -9.84 -4.79
CA ILE A 99 -19.79 -10.18 -3.37
C ILE A 99 -20.36 -9.07 -2.47
N VAL A 100 -20.17 -7.81 -2.83
CA VAL A 100 -20.58 -6.66 -2.01
C VAL A 100 -21.90 -6.03 -2.43
N SER A 101 -22.57 -6.57 -3.44
CA SER A 101 -23.79 -6.00 -4.04
C SER A 101 -24.94 -5.78 -3.05
N THR A 102 -24.99 -6.56 -1.97
CA THR A 102 -26.01 -6.47 -0.91
C THR A 102 -25.51 -5.79 0.36
N GLN A 103 -24.30 -5.21 0.34
CA GLN A 103 -23.67 -4.60 1.50
C GLN A 103 -23.91 -3.10 1.48
N GLU A 104 -24.34 -2.55 2.62
CA GLU A 104 -24.65 -1.12 2.76
C GLU A 104 -23.58 -0.33 3.52
N ARG A 105 -22.53 -1.02 3.98
CA ARG A 105 -21.46 -0.44 4.80
C ARG A 105 -20.09 -0.53 4.13
N ARG A 106 -19.16 0.31 4.61
CA ARG A 106 -17.74 0.18 4.29
C ARG A 106 -17.20 -1.10 4.92
N ILE A 107 -16.44 -1.85 4.14
CA ILE A 107 -15.95 -3.19 4.45
C ILE A 107 -14.43 -3.21 4.51
N GLY A 108 -13.76 -2.36 3.72
CA GLY A 108 -12.31 -2.42 3.68
C GLY A 108 -11.65 -1.47 2.70
N VAL A 109 -10.45 -1.87 2.31
CA VAL A 109 -9.58 -1.16 1.38
C VAL A 109 -9.11 -2.12 0.31
N VAL A 110 -9.12 -1.68 -0.95
CA VAL A 110 -8.47 -2.38 -2.06
C VAL A 110 -7.27 -1.55 -2.50
N LYS A 111 -6.07 -2.12 -2.37
CA LYS A 111 -4.80 -1.53 -2.81
C LYS A 111 -4.38 -2.20 -4.11
N PHE A 112 -4.29 -1.43 -5.18
CA PHE A 112 -3.76 -1.88 -6.46
C PHE A 112 -2.25 -1.64 -6.52
N ASP A 113 -1.49 -2.72 -6.67
CA ASP A 113 -0.07 -2.70 -6.92
C ASP A 113 0.20 -2.78 -8.43
N PHE A 114 0.17 -1.62 -9.09
CA PHE A 114 0.49 -1.54 -10.51
C PHE A 114 1.99 -1.77 -10.69
N LYS A 115 2.35 -2.83 -11.40
CA LYS A 115 3.76 -3.21 -11.61
C LYS A 115 4.43 -2.41 -12.71
N ASP A 116 3.65 -1.76 -13.56
CA ASP A 116 4.14 -0.95 -14.68
C ASP A 116 3.18 0.22 -15.00
N PRO A 117 3.67 1.28 -15.68
CA PRO A 117 2.84 2.42 -16.06
C PRO A 117 1.63 2.10 -16.93
N ALA A 118 1.75 1.11 -17.83
CA ALA A 118 0.66 0.75 -18.72
C ALA A 118 -0.48 0.09 -17.94
N ALA A 119 -0.15 -0.72 -16.93
CA ALA A 119 -1.12 -1.30 -16.01
C ALA A 119 -1.90 -0.24 -15.23
N ALA A 120 -1.25 0.80 -14.72
CA ALA A 120 -1.94 1.93 -14.11
C ALA A 120 -2.86 2.66 -15.12
N GLU A 121 -2.31 3.06 -16.27
CA GLU A 121 -3.06 3.83 -17.27
C GLU A 121 -4.29 3.08 -17.79
N LEU A 122 -4.14 1.81 -18.17
CA LEU A 122 -5.24 1.00 -18.69
C LEU A 122 -6.28 0.67 -17.61
N SER A 123 -5.86 0.46 -16.36
CA SER A 123 -6.78 0.31 -15.22
C SER A 123 -7.62 1.56 -15.01
N TYR A 124 -7.05 2.76 -15.16
CA TYR A 124 -7.80 4.01 -15.01
C TYR A 124 -8.81 4.21 -16.13
N GLN A 125 -8.43 3.88 -17.36
CA GLN A 125 -9.37 3.87 -18.48
C GLN A 125 -10.52 2.88 -18.24
N LEU A 126 -10.23 1.72 -17.65
CA LEU A 126 -11.25 0.76 -17.25
C LEU A 126 -12.19 1.35 -16.19
N PHE A 127 -11.69 1.93 -15.10
CA PHE A 127 -12.54 2.56 -14.08
C PHE A 127 -13.40 3.69 -14.66
N SER A 128 -12.84 4.47 -15.59
CA SER A 128 -13.57 5.54 -16.30
C SER A 128 -14.73 4.98 -17.13
N LYS A 129 -14.50 3.89 -17.87
CA LYS A 129 -15.52 3.24 -18.72
C LYS A 129 -16.57 2.50 -17.89
N SER A 130 -16.18 1.99 -16.72
CA SER A 130 -17.02 1.19 -15.82
C SER A 130 -17.41 1.96 -14.56
N LEU A 131 -17.79 3.23 -14.72
CA LEU A 131 -18.03 4.15 -13.60
C LEU A 131 -19.11 3.66 -12.62
N GLU A 132 -20.14 2.96 -13.09
CA GLU A 132 -21.22 2.45 -12.23
C GLU A 132 -20.75 1.31 -11.31
N TRP A 133 -19.85 0.43 -11.78
CA TRP A 133 -19.22 -0.57 -10.92
C TRP A 133 -18.30 0.08 -9.90
N TYR A 134 -17.50 1.04 -10.34
CA TYR A 134 -16.64 1.81 -9.44
C TYR A 134 -17.46 2.51 -8.34
N LYS A 135 -18.57 3.17 -8.72
CA LYS A 135 -19.50 3.81 -7.77
C LYS A 135 -20.13 2.82 -6.79
N THR A 136 -20.41 1.59 -7.21
CA THR A 136 -20.93 0.55 -6.33
C THR A 136 -19.86 0.10 -5.34
N LEU A 137 -18.69 -0.24 -5.86
CA LEU A 137 -17.58 -0.72 -5.05
C LEU A 137 -17.07 0.34 -4.07
N ARG A 138 -17.01 1.62 -4.46
CA ARG A 138 -16.50 2.70 -3.59
C ARG A 138 -17.39 2.99 -2.37
N LYS A 139 -18.63 2.48 -2.34
CA LYS A 139 -19.47 2.51 -1.12
C LYS A 139 -18.95 1.53 -0.07
N CYS A 140 -18.34 0.44 -0.53
CA CYS A 140 -17.86 -0.66 0.29
C CYS A 140 -16.34 -0.59 0.54
N PHE A 141 -15.58 -0.05 -0.42
CA PHE A 141 -14.11 -0.02 -0.36
C PHE A 141 -13.56 1.38 -0.59
N SER A 142 -12.53 1.74 0.17
CA SER A 142 -11.57 2.76 -0.28
C SER A 142 -10.57 2.13 -1.23
N PHE A 143 -10.20 2.83 -2.30
CA PHE A 143 -9.28 2.31 -3.31
C PHE A 143 -7.96 3.04 -3.26
N TRP A 144 -6.85 2.30 -3.13
CA TRP A 144 -5.52 2.87 -3.02
C TRP A 144 -4.64 2.41 -4.18
N TRP A 145 -3.69 3.25 -4.56
CA TRP A 145 -2.62 2.90 -5.47
C TRP A 145 -1.33 2.66 -4.67
N ASN A 146 -0.76 1.46 -4.72
CA ASN A 146 0.65 1.23 -4.38
C ASN A 146 1.55 1.80 -5.48
N ALA A 147 2.01 3.02 -5.28
CA ALA A 147 2.94 3.66 -6.18
C ALA A 147 4.35 3.37 -5.64
N ASP A 148 5.07 2.47 -6.29
CA ASP A 148 6.50 2.27 -6.02
C ASP A 148 7.27 3.41 -6.70
N VAL A 149 7.42 4.54 -6.00
CA VAL A 149 7.84 5.82 -6.60
C VAL A 149 9.28 6.21 -6.30
N VAL A 150 10.01 5.51 -5.42
CA VAL A 150 11.32 6.01 -4.99
C VAL A 150 12.35 5.99 -6.13
N MET A 151 12.49 7.19 -6.70
CA MET A 151 13.51 7.68 -7.60
C MET A 151 14.91 7.39 -7.04
N ALA A 152 15.61 6.41 -7.61
CA ALA A 152 17.05 6.50 -7.67
C ALA A 152 17.40 7.70 -8.57
N VAL A 153 17.83 8.82 -7.99
CA VAL A 153 18.42 9.96 -8.73
C VAL A 153 19.78 9.58 -9.36
N THR A 154 20.07 8.30 -9.49
CA THR A 154 21.22 7.84 -10.26
C THR A 154 20.69 6.89 -11.33
N PRO A 155 20.74 7.28 -12.62
CA PRO A 155 20.78 6.29 -13.68
C PRO A 155 21.83 5.25 -13.27
N PRO A 156 21.62 3.95 -13.54
CA PRO A 156 22.70 2.99 -13.35
C PRO A 156 23.88 3.54 -14.16
N THR A 157 24.94 3.95 -13.47
CA THR A 157 26.24 4.17 -14.10
C THR A 157 26.51 2.89 -14.84
N SER A 158 26.45 2.97 -16.16
CA SER A 158 26.61 1.89 -17.11
C SER A 158 27.83 1.06 -16.74
N SER A 159 27.61 0.02 -15.95
CA SER A 159 28.53 -1.10 -15.88
C SER A 159 28.31 -1.85 -17.17
N ASN A 160 29.33 -1.79 -18.02
CA ASN A 160 29.48 -2.54 -19.27
C ASN A 160 29.15 -4.03 -19.06
N SER A 161 27.89 -4.40 -19.15
CA SER A 161 27.43 -5.77 -19.31
C SER A 161 26.80 -5.85 -20.68
N ASN A 162 27.64 -6.14 -21.68
CA ASN A 162 27.20 -6.70 -22.94
C ASN A 162 26.55 -8.06 -22.65
N ASN A 163 25.27 -8.06 -22.30
CA ASN A 163 24.42 -9.25 -22.35
C ASN A 163 23.08 -8.86 -22.97
N ASN A 164 23.07 -8.84 -24.30
CA ASN A 164 21.88 -8.76 -25.15
C ASN A 164 21.05 -10.04 -25.02
N ASN A 165 20.38 -10.26 -23.90
CA ASN A 165 19.33 -11.28 -23.78
C ASN A 165 18.38 -10.97 -22.62
N SER A 166 17.56 -9.93 -22.78
CA SER A 166 16.26 -9.81 -22.09
C SER A 166 15.30 -8.98 -22.94
N ASN A 167 14.60 -9.64 -23.86
CA ASN A 167 13.58 -9.01 -24.71
C ASN A 167 12.30 -8.58 -23.97
N ASN A 168 12.29 -8.57 -22.63
CA ASN A 168 11.18 -8.10 -21.82
C ASN A 168 11.72 -7.14 -20.74
N SER A 169 12.16 -5.94 -21.13
CA SER A 169 12.37 -4.88 -20.16
C SER A 169 10.99 -4.47 -19.63
N GLU A 170 10.58 -4.98 -18.47
CA GLU A 170 9.41 -4.47 -17.77
C GLU A 170 9.62 -2.96 -17.54
N VAL A 171 8.76 -2.14 -18.14
CA VAL A 171 8.85 -0.68 -18.05
C VAL A 171 8.47 -0.28 -16.63
N SER A 172 9.45 0.15 -15.84
CA SER A 172 9.21 0.60 -14.46
C SER A 172 8.69 2.05 -14.41
N PHE A 173 7.94 2.41 -13.35
CA PHE A 173 7.59 3.80 -13.05
C PHE A 173 8.83 4.72 -12.93
N LEU A 174 9.98 4.17 -12.53
CA LEU A 174 11.25 4.90 -12.46
C LEU A 174 11.77 5.37 -13.82
N SER A 175 11.29 4.77 -14.92
CA SER A 175 11.65 5.19 -16.28
C SER A 175 10.85 6.40 -16.77
N LEU A 176 9.77 6.78 -16.05
CA LEU A 176 8.93 7.89 -16.46
C LEU A 176 9.52 9.24 -16.02
N PRO A 177 9.35 10.30 -16.81
CA PRO A 177 9.55 11.66 -16.31
C PRO A 177 8.62 11.92 -15.12
N SER A 178 9.15 12.51 -14.04
CA SER A 178 8.37 12.85 -12.82
C SER A 178 7.07 13.60 -13.13
N VAL A 179 7.08 14.50 -14.13
CA VAL A 179 5.89 15.24 -14.57
C VAL A 179 4.76 14.31 -15.03
N LYS A 180 5.09 13.22 -15.74
CA LYS A 180 4.12 12.24 -16.22
C LYS A 180 3.56 11.42 -15.06
N LEU A 181 4.41 10.98 -14.13
CA LEU A 181 3.99 10.27 -12.93
C LEU A 181 3.07 11.14 -12.05
N HIS A 182 3.44 12.40 -11.80
CA HIS A 182 2.57 13.33 -11.07
C HIS A 182 1.23 13.52 -11.76
N HIS A 183 1.19 13.57 -13.10
CA HIS A 183 -0.06 13.70 -13.83
C HIS A 183 -0.95 12.46 -13.70
N MET A 184 -0.36 11.25 -13.69
CA MET A 184 -1.09 10.01 -13.45
C MET A 184 -1.70 9.98 -12.04
N ILE A 185 -0.91 10.33 -11.03
CA ILE A 185 -1.36 10.43 -9.61
C ILE A 185 -2.44 11.49 -9.45
N TYR A 186 -2.24 12.67 -10.04
CA TYR A 186 -3.25 13.72 -10.06
C TYR A 186 -4.57 13.20 -10.63
N THR A 187 -4.51 12.56 -11.80
CA THR A 187 -5.71 12.16 -12.54
C THR A 187 -6.52 11.13 -11.75
N ILE A 188 -5.87 10.14 -11.15
CA ILE A 188 -6.57 9.09 -10.42
C ILE A 188 -7.18 9.61 -9.11
N VAL A 189 -6.48 10.51 -8.40
CA VAL A 189 -7.02 11.14 -7.19
C VAL A 189 -8.18 12.07 -7.55
N ASP A 190 -8.00 12.94 -8.52
CA ASP A 190 -8.99 13.94 -8.90
C ASP A 190 -10.30 13.29 -9.39
N GLN A 191 -10.20 12.24 -10.21
CA GLN A 191 -11.37 11.59 -10.82
C GLN A 191 -12.02 10.55 -9.91
N PHE A 192 -11.24 9.84 -9.11
CA PHE A 192 -11.74 8.68 -8.38
C PHE A 192 -11.63 8.82 -6.85
N GLY A 193 -10.77 9.69 -6.32
CA GLY A 193 -10.53 9.83 -4.88
C GLY A 193 -9.65 8.71 -4.32
N PHE A 194 -8.73 8.18 -5.12
CA PHE A 194 -7.83 7.12 -4.68
C PHE A 194 -6.93 7.60 -3.53
N GLY A 195 -6.65 6.69 -2.60
CA GLY A 195 -5.56 6.85 -1.64
C GLY A 195 -4.22 6.51 -2.31
N LEU A 196 -3.13 7.00 -1.73
CA LEU A 196 -1.78 6.82 -2.26
C LEU A 196 -0.94 6.05 -1.25
N SER A 197 -0.35 4.94 -1.67
CA SER A 197 0.60 4.17 -0.88
C SER A 197 1.95 4.28 -1.57
N PHE A 198 2.85 5.10 -1.04
CA PHE A 198 4.18 5.26 -1.59
C PHE A 198 5.10 4.15 -1.07
N GLY A 199 5.43 3.23 -1.97
CA GLY A 199 6.38 2.14 -1.74
C GLY A 199 7.81 2.52 -2.12
N TRP A 200 8.76 1.74 -1.61
CA TRP A 200 10.20 1.88 -1.88
C TRP A 200 10.62 0.78 -2.84
N VAL A 201 11.44 1.12 -3.83
CA VAL A 201 12.15 0.10 -4.61
C VAL A 201 13.26 -0.43 -3.71
N LEU A 202 12.97 -1.54 -3.03
CA LEU A 202 13.98 -2.18 -2.20
C LEU A 202 14.94 -2.95 -3.07
N PRO A 203 16.26 -2.72 -2.92
CA PRO A 203 17.24 -3.68 -3.38
C PRO A 203 17.00 -5.02 -2.66
N ASP A 204 17.54 -6.09 -3.21
CA ASP A 204 17.47 -7.45 -2.65
C ASP A 204 18.03 -7.59 -1.21
N GLY A 205 18.49 -6.49 -0.58
CA GLY A 205 19.12 -6.44 0.74
C GLY A 205 18.47 -5.47 1.74
N PHE A 206 18.41 -5.93 2.99
CA PHE A 206 17.76 -5.31 4.16
C PHE A 206 18.32 -3.94 4.60
N HIS A 207 19.58 -3.64 4.30
CA HIS A 207 20.33 -2.50 4.84
C HIS A 207 20.25 -1.21 4.01
N MET A 208 19.33 -1.17 3.04
CA MET A 208 19.34 -0.18 1.97
C MET A 208 18.35 0.98 2.15
N TYR A 209 17.62 1.04 3.27
CA TYR A 209 16.89 2.25 3.62
C TYR A 209 17.87 3.30 4.12
N ASP A 210 18.06 4.35 3.33
CA ASP A 210 18.87 5.51 3.68
C ASP A 210 17.97 6.73 3.90
N VAL A 211 18.41 7.65 4.75
CA VAL A 211 17.84 8.99 4.91
C VAL A 211 17.75 9.70 3.56
N ARG A 212 18.65 9.39 2.61
CA ARG A 212 18.56 9.87 1.23
C ARG A 212 17.26 9.47 0.55
N ASP A 213 16.78 8.25 0.75
CA ASP A 213 15.54 7.79 0.13
C ASP A 213 14.36 8.58 0.73
N ILE A 214 14.36 8.79 2.05
CA ILE A 214 13.35 9.61 2.73
C ILE A 214 13.38 11.04 2.18
N HIS A 215 14.57 11.63 2.00
CA HIS A 215 14.70 12.95 1.39
C HIS A 215 14.12 13.00 -0.03
N ASN A 216 14.41 12.01 -0.87
CA ASN A 216 13.85 11.93 -2.22
C ASN A 216 12.33 11.83 -2.19
N MET A 217 11.77 11.04 -1.27
CA MET A 217 10.32 10.96 -1.07
C MET A 217 9.73 12.33 -0.66
N ARG A 218 10.37 13.04 0.28
CA ARG A 218 9.94 14.39 0.68
C ARG A 218 9.90 15.35 -0.51
N VAL A 219 10.97 15.40 -1.32
CA VAL A 219 11.03 16.25 -2.52
C VAL A 219 9.94 15.88 -3.52
N PHE A 220 9.67 14.59 -3.69
CA PHE A 220 8.60 14.11 -4.55
C PHE A 220 7.23 14.58 -4.04
N LEU A 221 6.92 14.39 -2.76
CA LEU A 221 5.67 14.81 -2.13
C LEU A 221 5.47 16.31 -2.20
N GLN A 222 6.49 17.11 -1.91
CA GLN A 222 6.45 18.57 -2.05
C GLN A 222 6.13 18.98 -3.49
N SER A 223 6.76 18.32 -4.47
CA SER A 223 6.53 18.58 -5.90
C SER A 223 5.14 18.16 -6.36
N LEU A 224 4.57 17.11 -5.76
CA LEU A 224 3.21 16.67 -5.99
C LEU A 224 2.19 17.65 -5.36
N ALA A 225 2.42 18.06 -4.11
CA ALA A 225 1.60 19.01 -3.37
C ALA A 225 1.62 20.43 -3.97
N ALA A 226 2.74 20.86 -4.58
CA ALA A 226 2.81 22.11 -5.33
C ALA A 226 1.84 22.15 -6.54
N ARG A 227 1.26 21.01 -6.93
CA ARG A 227 0.22 20.90 -7.95
C ARG A 227 -1.19 20.72 -7.35
N GLU A 228 -1.32 20.63 -6.02
CA GLU A 228 -2.57 20.40 -5.27
C GLU A 228 -3.61 21.50 -5.49
N GLU A 229 -3.19 22.74 -5.71
CA GLU A 229 -4.11 23.87 -6.00
C GLU A 229 -5.05 23.60 -7.19
N LYS A 230 -4.75 22.59 -8.01
CA LYS A 230 -5.57 22.18 -9.16
C LYS A 230 -6.52 21.01 -8.86
N TRP A 231 -6.38 20.33 -7.72
CA TRP A 231 -7.14 19.13 -7.38
C TRP A 231 -8.57 19.53 -7.01
N HIS A 232 -9.57 18.95 -7.67
CA HIS A 232 -10.97 19.06 -7.29
C HIS A 232 -11.33 18.07 -6.18
N SER A 233 -10.63 16.93 -6.14
CA SER A 233 -10.78 15.89 -5.12
C SER A 233 -9.47 15.65 -4.36
N ARG A 234 -9.58 15.32 -3.08
CA ARG A 234 -8.44 15.01 -2.21
C ARG A 234 -8.13 13.51 -2.24
N PRO A 235 -6.90 13.10 -1.90
CA PRO A 235 -6.62 11.68 -1.73
C PRO A 235 -7.36 11.18 -0.48
N SER A 236 -7.88 9.96 -0.51
CA SER A 236 -8.52 9.38 0.69
C SER A 236 -7.49 9.06 1.78
N CYS A 237 -6.27 8.68 1.42
CA CYS A 237 -5.17 8.49 2.37
C CYS A 237 -3.80 8.71 1.71
N ILE A 238 -2.75 8.80 2.55
CA ILE A 238 -1.36 8.70 2.12
C ILE A 238 -0.63 7.74 3.05
N THR A 239 -0.14 6.61 2.55
CA THR A 239 0.65 5.67 3.37
C THR A 239 2.05 5.49 2.81
N PHE A 240 2.98 5.12 3.68
CA PHE A 240 4.35 4.77 3.31
C PHE A 240 4.57 3.33 3.70
N ALA A 241 4.72 2.46 2.70
CA ALA A 241 4.96 1.04 2.96
C ALA A 241 6.42 0.85 3.37
N VAL A 242 6.73 0.35 4.56
CA VAL A 242 8.10 0.16 5.03
C VAL A 242 8.33 -1.32 5.32
N ARG A 243 9.45 -1.89 4.86
CA ARG A 243 9.75 -3.28 5.16
C ARG A 243 10.14 -3.39 6.62
N TYR A 244 9.45 -4.26 7.33
CA TYR A 244 9.61 -4.49 8.75
C TYR A 244 11.09 -4.69 9.15
N SER A 245 11.78 -5.63 8.50
CA SER A 245 13.19 -5.93 8.78
C SER A 245 14.17 -4.80 8.50
N ALA A 246 13.82 -3.80 7.69
CA ALA A 246 14.69 -2.64 7.49
C ALA A 246 14.76 -1.74 8.73
N VAL A 247 13.75 -1.84 9.57
CA VAL A 247 13.58 -0.99 10.76
C VAL A 247 13.93 -1.75 12.04
N PHE A 248 13.78 -3.07 12.05
CA PHE A 248 13.97 -3.91 13.23
C PHE A 248 15.05 -5.02 13.08
N GLY A 249 15.48 -5.35 11.87
CA GLY A 249 16.13 -6.63 11.53
C GLY A 249 17.59 -6.85 11.94
N GLU A 250 18.20 -6.06 12.84
CA GLU A 250 19.59 -6.30 13.28
C GLU A 250 19.73 -6.95 14.68
N GLU A 251 18.66 -7.06 15.47
CA GLU A 251 18.76 -7.71 16.78
C GLU A 251 18.86 -9.25 16.67
N HIS A 252 18.33 -9.86 15.60
CA HIS A 252 18.25 -11.32 15.50
C HIS A 252 19.46 -12.04 14.86
N HIS A 253 20.42 -11.33 14.26
CA HIS A 253 21.62 -11.96 13.67
C HIS A 253 22.94 -11.61 14.36
N SER A 254 22.92 -10.77 15.40
CA SER A 254 24.12 -10.34 16.12
C SER A 254 24.41 -11.15 17.39
N ASN A 255 23.68 -12.24 17.66
CA ASN A 255 23.94 -13.09 18.84
C ASN A 255 25.19 -13.98 18.71
N ASN A 256 26.09 -13.66 17.78
CA ASN A 256 27.37 -14.33 17.61
C ASN A 256 28.41 -13.38 16.98
N ASN A 257 28.78 -12.28 17.67
CA ASN A 257 30.19 -11.98 17.93
C ASN A 257 30.37 -10.65 18.69
N ASN A 258 31.32 -10.71 19.62
CA ASN A 258 31.71 -9.67 20.55
C ASN A 258 32.00 -8.28 19.94
N ASN A 259 31.59 -7.26 20.71
CA ASN A 259 32.18 -5.92 20.83
C ASN A 259 32.24 -5.03 19.58
N ASN A 260 31.14 -4.33 19.29
CA ASN A 260 31.07 -2.89 19.02
C ASN A 260 29.62 -2.45 18.72
N ASN A 261 28.77 -2.32 19.75
CA ASN A 261 27.31 -2.15 19.60
C ASN A 261 26.74 -0.72 19.74
N ASN A 262 27.56 0.33 19.83
CA ASN A 262 27.02 1.69 20.07
C ASN A 262 26.52 2.43 18.81
N ASN A 263 26.94 2.04 17.60
CA ASN A 263 26.60 2.81 16.40
C ASN A 263 25.27 2.40 15.73
N ASN A 264 24.77 1.18 16.00
CA ASN A 264 23.58 0.67 15.30
C ASN A 264 22.29 1.25 15.91
N SER A 265 22.21 1.38 17.23
CA SER A 265 21.07 2.02 17.92
C SER A 265 20.83 3.47 17.46
N GLU A 266 21.90 4.22 17.19
CA GLU A 266 21.81 5.60 16.69
C GLU A 266 21.26 5.64 15.26
N LYS A 267 21.76 4.79 14.35
CA LYS A 267 21.30 4.74 12.95
C LYS A 267 19.78 4.49 12.85
N TYR A 268 19.26 3.53 13.62
CA TYR A 268 17.83 3.24 13.64
C TYR A 268 17.02 4.39 14.23
N THR A 269 17.53 5.06 15.26
CA THR A 269 16.89 6.25 15.85
C THR A 269 16.73 7.38 14.81
N PHE A 270 17.75 7.62 13.98
CA PHE A 270 17.65 8.62 12.91
C PHE A 270 16.65 8.23 11.82
N LEU A 271 16.58 6.95 11.45
CA LEU A 271 15.60 6.48 10.46
C LEU A 271 14.16 6.62 10.98
N TRP A 272 13.93 6.24 12.24
CA TRP A 272 12.64 6.44 12.92
C TRP A 272 12.22 7.90 12.93
N GLN A 273 13.13 8.81 13.32
CA GLN A 273 12.87 10.25 13.32
C GLN A 273 12.58 10.78 11.91
N ALA A 274 13.35 10.35 10.90
CA ALA A 274 13.13 10.79 9.52
C ALA A 274 11.77 10.31 8.98
N MET A 275 11.30 9.12 9.38
CA MET A 275 9.95 8.64 9.05
C MET A 275 8.86 9.45 9.78
N ASP A 276 9.05 9.79 11.06
CA ASP A 276 8.13 10.68 11.80
C ASP A 276 8.00 12.04 11.10
N GLU A 277 9.13 12.64 10.69
CA GLU A 277 9.15 13.91 9.96
C GLU A 277 8.44 13.79 8.60
N LEU A 278 8.64 12.69 7.88
CA LEU A 278 7.95 12.43 6.60
C LEU A 278 6.43 12.34 6.79
N LEU A 279 5.95 11.63 7.81
CA LEU A 279 4.53 11.51 8.11
C LEU A 279 3.91 12.86 8.51
N GLN A 280 4.62 13.63 9.34
CA GLN A 280 4.18 14.96 9.74
C GLN A 280 4.12 15.88 8.52
N GLU A 281 5.14 15.86 7.67
CA GLU A 281 5.18 16.66 6.46
C GLU A 281 4.07 16.27 5.48
N ALA A 282 3.85 14.98 5.23
CA ALA A 282 2.75 14.51 4.39
C ALA A 282 1.38 14.94 4.94
N SER A 283 1.21 14.90 6.27
CA SER A 283 -0.02 15.37 6.93
C SER A 283 -0.24 16.88 6.78
N CYS A 284 0.83 17.66 6.68
CA CYS A 284 0.75 19.10 6.42
C CYS A 284 0.54 19.41 4.94
N LEU A 285 1.16 18.64 4.05
CA LEU A 285 1.14 18.86 2.60
C LEU A 285 -0.17 18.42 1.95
N PHE A 286 -0.87 17.44 2.52
CA PHE A 286 -2.07 16.91 1.91
C PHE A 286 -3.22 16.94 2.90
N THR A 287 -4.32 17.54 2.46
CA THR A 287 -5.59 17.41 3.16
C THR A 287 -6.33 16.20 2.61
N VAL A 288 -6.71 15.26 3.46
CA VAL A 288 -7.49 14.06 3.05
C VAL A 288 -8.99 14.31 3.19
N ASP A 289 -9.80 13.51 2.49
CA ASP A 289 -11.25 13.52 2.66
C ASP A 289 -11.60 13.22 4.13
N ASN A 290 -12.40 14.09 4.76
CA ASN A 290 -12.86 14.03 6.17
C ASN A 290 -11.98 14.65 7.27
N ASN A 291 -10.92 15.43 6.97
CA ASN A 291 -10.14 16.20 7.97
C ASN A 291 -9.51 15.37 9.12
N ILE A 292 -9.37 14.07 8.96
CA ILE A 292 -8.74 13.14 9.93
C ILE A 292 -7.70 12.36 9.13
N PRO A 293 -6.41 12.30 9.55
CA PRO A 293 -5.37 11.79 8.68
C PRO A 293 -5.56 10.30 8.48
N PRO A 294 -5.06 9.77 7.36
CA PRO A 294 -4.13 8.69 7.60
C PRO A 294 -2.93 8.90 6.69
N CYS A 295 -2.04 9.80 7.12
CA CYS A 295 -0.62 9.64 6.90
C CYS A 295 -0.11 8.63 7.92
N PHE A 296 0.17 7.40 7.48
CA PHE A 296 0.64 6.33 8.37
C PHE A 296 1.63 5.42 7.67
N LEU A 297 2.31 4.58 8.44
CA LEU A 297 3.22 3.56 7.93
C LEU A 297 2.48 2.25 7.71
N THR A 298 2.74 1.59 6.60
CA THR A 298 2.35 0.19 6.40
C THR A 298 3.60 -0.67 6.50
N PHE A 299 3.81 -1.33 7.63
CA PHE A 299 4.88 -2.31 7.77
C PHE A 299 4.53 -3.56 6.99
N TRP A 300 5.40 -3.97 6.07
CA TRP A 300 5.25 -5.21 5.32
C TRP A 300 6.39 -6.18 5.62
N ARG A 301 6.10 -7.48 5.60
CA ARG A 301 7.11 -8.52 5.85
C ARG A 301 7.56 -9.18 4.55
N GLY A 302 8.84 -9.49 4.45
CA GLY A 302 9.32 -10.37 3.40
C GLY A 302 8.75 -11.81 3.55
N ARG A 303 8.70 -12.58 2.46
CA ARG A 303 8.19 -13.97 2.46
C ARG A 303 8.81 -14.89 3.54
N ASN A 304 10.04 -14.61 3.94
CA ASN A 304 10.79 -15.38 4.94
C ASN A 304 10.98 -14.64 6.28
N GLU A 305 10.23 -13.57 6.50
CA GLU A 305 10.29 -12.79 7.75
C GLU A 305 9.13 -13.18 8.66
N SER A 306 9.45 -13.38 9.93
CA SER A 306 8.48 -13.45 11.01
C SER A 306 8.53 -12.15 11.79
N ILE A 307 7.36 -11.60 12.10
CA ILE A 307 7.23 -10.47 13.01
C ILE A 307 6.74 -11.02 14.36
N THR A 308 7.35 -10.60 15.45
CA THR A 308 6.96 -10.95 16.81
C THR A 308 5.96 -9.94 17.39
N ASP A 309 5.20 -10.35 18.39
CA ASP A 309 4.25 -9.47 19.09
C ASP A 309 4.95 -8.29 19.78
N GLU A 310 6.18 -8.48 20.27
CA GLU A 310 7.00 -7.43 20.86
C GLU A 310 7.34 -6.35 19.83
N GLU A 311 7.75 -6.77 18.65
CA GLU A 311 8.08 -5.88 17.55
C GLU A 311 6.85 -5.13 17.01
N ILE A 312 5.70 -5.80 16.96
CA ILE A 312 4.39 -5.17 16.70
C ILE A 312 4.10 -4.11 17.75
N ALA A 313 4.29 -4.43 19.03
CA ALA A 313 4.04 -3.51 20.13
C ALA A 313 4.95 -2.27 20.06
N ILE A 314 6.23 -2.43 19.71
CA ILE A 314 7.16 -1.32 19.51
C ILE A 314 6.72 -0.43 18.34
N ALA A 315 6.39 -1.04 17.19
CA ALA A 315 5.92 -0.30 16.01
C ALA A 315 4.65 0.50 16.32
N LYS A 316 3.69 -0.09 17.03
CA LYS A 316 2.43 0.54 17.43
C LYS A 316 2.62 1.60 18.53
N ALA A 317 3.56 1.40 19.45
CA ALA A 317 3.88 2.40 20.47
C ALA A 317 4.47 3.67 19.84
N ARG A 318 5.29 3.54 18.80
CA ARG A 318 5.89 4.68 18.10
C ARG A 318 4.96 5.28 17.05
N PHE A 319 4.26 4.44 16.28
CA PHE A 319 3.32 4.84 15.23
C PHE A 319 1.94 4.22 15.50
N PRO A 320 1.11 4.83 16.36
CA PRO A 320 -0.18 4.25 16.77
C PRO A 320 -1.14 3.95 15.62
N THR A 321 -1.01 4.67 14.50
CA THR A 321 -1.85 4.52 13.30
C THR A 321 -1.26 3.60 12.24
N CYS A 322 -0.08 2.99 12.47
CA CYS A 322 0.53 2.11 11.47
C CYS A 322 -0.30 0.84 11.22
N THR A 323 -0.14 0.23 10.05
CA THR A 323 -0.62 -1.13 9.76
C THR A 323 0.55 -2.07 9.68
N ILE A 324 0.32 -3.34 10.00
CA ILE A 324 1.35 -4.37 9.95
C ILE A 324 0.78 -5.55 9.18
N ASP A 325 1.49 -5.96 8.15
CA ASP A 325 1.31 -7.22 7.46
C ASP A 325 1.87 -8.35 8.35
N VAL A 326 0.97 -9.15 8.91
CA VAL A 326 1.29 -10.23 9.84
C VAL A 326 1.19 -11.62 9.21
N ASP A 327 0.69 -11.73 7.98
CA ASP A 327 0.22 -13.00 7.38
C ASP A 327 1.19 -13.60 6.38
#